data_AF-A0A9Q0YH74-F1
#
_entry.id   AF-A0A9Q0YH74-F1
#
_cell.length_a   1.000
_cell.length_b   1.000
_cell.length_c   1.000
_cell.angle_alpha   90.00
_cell.angle_beta   90.00
_cell.angle_gamma   90.00
#
_symmetry.space_group_name_H-M   'P 1'
#
loop_
_entity.id
_entity.type
_entity.pdbx_description
1 polymer ?
#
loop_
_entity_poly.entity_id
_entity_poly.type
_entity_poly.pdbx_seq_one_letter_code
_entity_poly.pdbx_strand_id
1 'polypeptide(L)'
;MAYKWLSCTGLKIETEALITAAQDQALNTKSHQANIMKVTTDSKCRMCTETDETVNHLVAGCQKLAATEYLERHNKVAAALHLEICRHYGIPTAEQHPWLHRPETVNETDGVKILWDFEVRTDKVITAR
;
A
#
# COMPACT_ATOMS: atom_id res chain seq x y z
N MET A 1 18.02 -12.49 10.23
CA MET A 1 17.81 -11.16 9.62
C MET A 1 16.56 -10.58 10.26
N ALA A 2 16.70 -9.58 11.13
CA ALA A 2 15.54 -8.87 11.67
C ALA A 2 15.20 -7.68 10.76
N TYR A 3 13.93 -7.44 10.49
CA TYR A 3 13.51 -6.28 9.70
C TYR A 3 13.91 -4.99 10.43
N LYS A 4 14.51 -4.03 9.71
CA LYS A 4 15.01 -2.76 10.29
C LYS A 4 13.92 -1.95 10.99
N TRP A 5 12.66 -2.12 10.60
CA TRP A 5 11.54 -1.42 11.23
C TRP A 5 11.30 -1.90 12.67
N LEU A 6 11.51 -3.20 12.98
CA LEU A 6 11.39 -3.75 14.34
C LEU A 6 12.34 -3.11 15.36
N SER A 7 13.40 -2.45 14.92
CA SER A 7 14.41 -1.83 15.80
C SER A 7 14.40 -0.30 15.78
N CYS A 8 13.70 0.34 14.83
CA CYS A 8 13.96 1.74 14.51
C CYS A 8 12.73 2.61 14.19
N THR A 9 11.52 2.05 14.09
CA THR A 9 10.36 2.86 13.62
C THR A 9 9.49 3.44 14.72
N GLY A 10 9.76 3.15 16.00
CA GLY A 10 8.95 3.68 17.10
C GLY A 10 7.47 3.30 17.00
N LEU A 11 7.18 2.14 16.37
CA LEU A 11 5.83 1.64 16.25
C LEU A 11 5.37 1.12 17.62
N LYS A 12 4.07 1.23 17.87
CA LYS A 12 3.50 0.60 19.06
C LYS A 12 3.56 -0.92 18.89
N ILE A 13 3.80 -1.63 19.99
CA ILE A 13 3.95 -3.09 20.01
C ILE A 13 2.78 -3.82 19.34
N GLU A 14 1.55 -3.30 19.48
CA GLU A 14 0.36 -3.88 18.86
C GLU A 14 0.41 -3.79 17.33
N THR A 15 0.99 -2.71 16.80
CA THR A 15 1.17 -2.52 15.36
C THR A 15 2.24 -3.45 14.82
N GLU A 16 3.34 -3.62 15.55
CA GLU A 16 4.40 -4.54 15.17
C GLU A 16 3.92 -6.00 15.18
N ALA A 17 3.17 -6.38 16.22
CA ALA A 17 2.55 -7.69 16.33
C ALA A 17 1.58 -7.97 15.18
N LEU A 18 0.76 -6.98 14.80
CA LEU A 18 -0.17 -7.10 13.68
C LEU A 18 0.56 -7.29 12.34
N ILE A 19 1.59 -6.48 12.07
CA ILE A 19 2.38 -6.58 10.83
C ILE A 19 3.08 -7.94 10.76
N THR A 20 3.66 -8.38 11.87
CA THR A 20 4.33 -9.69 11.94
C THR A 20 3.34 -10.82 11.66
N ALA A 21 2.17 -10.82 12.31
CA ALA A 21 1.12 -11.81 12.07
C ALA A 21 0.61 -11.79 10.61
N ALA A 22 0.54 -10.61 9.99
CA ALA A 22 0.19 -10.47 8.58
C ALA A 22 1.25 -11.10 7.65
N GLN A 23 2.54 -10.84 7.93
CA GLN A 23 3.66 -11.40 7.17
C GLN A 23 3.71 -12.92 7.29
N ASP A 24 3.45 -13.45 8.48
CA ASP A 24 3.44 -14.89 8.75
C ASP A 24 2.17 -15.62 8.27
N GLN A 25 1.24 -14.91 7.60
CA GLN A 25 -0.09 -15.44 7.21
C GLN A 25 -0.91 -15.99 8.40
N ALA A 26 -0.64 -15.49 9.61
CA ALA A 26 -1.27 -15.94 10.86
C ALA A 26 -2.54 -15.15 11.22
N LEU A 27 -2.93 -14.18 10.39
CA LEU A 27 -4.22 -13.50 10.56
C LEU A 27 -5.38 -14.46 10.34
N ASN A 28 -6.49 -14.18 11.00
CA ASN A 28 -7.70 -15.00 10.93
C ASN A 28 -8.45 -14.81 9.58
N THR A 29 -7.85 -15.29 8.50
CA THR A 29 -8.46 -15.34 7.17
C THR A 29 -9.16 -16.69 6.95
N LYS A 30 -10.07 -16.79 5.98
CA LYS A 30 -10.69 -18.07 5.61
C LYS A 30 -9.67 -19.13 5.19
N SER A 31 -8.59 -18.74 4.51
CA SER A 31 -7.50 -19.69 4.19
C SER A 31 -6.81 -20.21 5.45
N HIS A 32 -6.54 -19.35 6.44
CA HIS A 32 -5.94 -19.79 7.71
C HIS A 32 -6.90 -20.72 8.49
N GLN A 33 -8.18 -20.37 8.55
CA GLN A 33 -9.22 -21.20 9.19
C GLN A 33 -9.32 -22.59 8.55
N ALA A 34 -9.29 -22.66 7.22
CA ALA A 34 -9.42 -23.91 6.50
C ALA A 34 -8.15 -24.77 6.51
N ASN A 35 -7.00 -24.14 6.31
CA ASN A 35 -5.76 -24.87 6.07
C ASN A 35 -4.94 -25.12 7.35
N ILE A 36 -5.00 -24.22 8.32
CA ILE A 36 -4.22 -24.30 9.57
C ILE A 36 -5.10 -24.76 10.73
N MET A 37 -6.18 -24.03 11.01
CA MET A 37 -7.03 -24.32 12.18
C MET A 37 -7.96 -25.53 11.95
N LYS A 38 -8.19 -25.92 10.70
CA LYS A 38 -9.08 -27.02 10.29
C LYS A 38 -10.51 -26.88 10.84
N VAL A 39 -10.99 -25.65 11.03
CA VAL A 39 -12.34 -25.36 11.58
C VAL A 39 -13.41 -25.26 10.50
N THR A 40 -13.01 -25.10 9.24
CA THR A 40 -13.89 -25.04 8.07
C THR A 40 -13.17 -25.65 6.87
N THR A 41 -13.90 -25.96 5.80
CA THR A 41 -13.31 -26.34 4.51
C THR A 41 -13.37 -25.22 3.48
N ASP A 42 -14.11 -24.14 3.77
CA ASP A 42 -14.25 -23.00 2.87
C ASP A 42 -13.10 -22.00 3.05
N SER A 43 -12.19 -21.97 2.09
CA SER A 43 -11.06 -21.03 2.03
C SER A 43 -11.35 -19.77 1.20
N LYS A 44 -12.52 -19.64 0.56
CA LYS A 44 -12.76 -18.59 -0.45
C LYS A 44 -12.91 -17.20 0.14
N CYS A 45 -12.35 -16.20 -0.53
CA CYS A 45 -12.40 -14.80 -0.14
C CYS A 45 -13.83 -14.32 0.10
N ARG A 46 -14.05 -13.68 1.25
CA ARG A 46 -15.35 -13.08 1.63
C ARG A 46 -15.81 -11.98 0.68
N MET A 47 -14.88 -11.32 -0.02
CA MET A 47 -15.18 -10.19 -0.90
C MET A 47 -15.39 -10.60 -2.35
N CYS A 48 -14.46 -11.37 -2.93
CA CYS A 48 -14.52 -11.74 -4.35
C CYS A 48 -15.00 -13.17 -4.63
N THR A 49 -15.06 -14.04 -3.61
CA THR A 49 -15.49 -15.45 -3.69
C THR A 49 -14.78 -16.37 -4.71
N GLU A 50 -13.82 -15.85 -5.48
CA GLU A 50 -13.14 -16.59 -6.56
C GLU A 50 -11.86 -17.31 -6.08
N THR A 51 -11.04 -16.61 -5.30
CA THR A 51 -9.72 -17.07 -4.87
C THR A 51 -9.65 -17.22 -3.37
N ASP A 52 -8.64 -17.96 -2.90
CA ASP A 52 -8.49 -18.27 -1.49
C ASP A 52 -8.10 -17.03 -0.70
N GLU A 53 -8.72 -16.85 0.46
CA GLU A 53 -8.56 -15.69 1.32
C GLU A 53 -7.24 -15.76 2.07
N THR A 54 -6.15 -15.40 1.42
CA THR A 54 -4.84 -15.20 2.05
C THR A 54 -4.63 -13.72 2.39
N VAL A 55 -3.68 -13.41 3.27
CA VAL A 55 -3.33 -12.01 3.54
C VAL A 55 -2.82 -11.34 2.26
N ASN A 56 -2.04 -12.06 1.45
CA ASN A 56 -1.54 -11.55 0.16
C ASN A 56 -2.68 -11.24 -0.80
N HIS A 57 -3.68 -12.13 -0.85
CA HIS A 57 -4.88 -11.89 -1.64
C HIS A 57 -5.63 -10.65 -1.18
N LEU A 58 -5.89 -10.50 0.12
CA LEU A 58 -6.60 -9.33 0.65
C LEU A 58 -5.85 -8.00 0.41
N VAL A 59 -4.52 -8.02 0.54
CA VAL A 59 -3.70 -6.81 0.42
C VAL A 59 -3.47 -6.39 -1.03
N ALA A 60 -3.36 -7.34 -1.97
CA ALA A 60 -2.95 -7.03 -3.35
C ALA A 60 -3.67 -7.82 -4.45
N GLY A 61 -4.27 -8.97 -4.15
CA GLY A 61 -4.84 -9.86 -5.18
C GLY A 61 -6.37 -9.77 -5.36
N CYS A 62 -7.09 -9.18 -4.41
CA CYS A 62 -8.54 -9.16 -4.44
C CYS A 62 -9.04 -8.08 -5.40
N GLN A 63 -9.62 -8.47 -6.53
CA GLN A 63 -10.13 -7.52 -7.53
C GLN A 63 -11.15 -6.52 -6.96
N LYS A 64 -11.93 -6.92 -5.95
CA LYS A 64 -12.89 -6.04 -5.26
C LYS A 64 -12.23 -4.99 -4.37
N LEU A 65 -11.01 -5.26 -3.87
CA LEU A 65 -10.25 -4.34 -3.02
C LEU A 65 -9.11 -3.64 -3.77
N ALA A 66 -8.64 -4.21 -4.87
CA ALA A 66 -7.47 -3.72 -5.60
C ALA A 66 -7.72 -2.34 -6.22
N ALA A 67 -8.91 -2.12 -6.78
CA ALA A 67 -9.24 -0.86 -7.44
C ALA A 67 -9.30 0.34 -6.46
N THR A 68 -9.66 0.13 -5.20
CA THR A 68 -9.85 1.20 -4.21
C THR A 68 -8.76 1.16 -3.15
N GLU A 69 -8.76 0.12 -2.32
CA GLU A 69 -7.92 0.01 -1.14
C GLU A 69 -6.44 -0.06 -1.52
N TYR A 70 -6.09 -0.90 -2.50
CA TYR A 70 -4.69 -1.01 -2.95
C TYR A 70 -4.19 0.28 -3.58
N LEU A 71 -5.00 0.91 -4.44
CA LEU A 71 -4.66 2.20 -5.02
C LEU A 71 -4.47 3.26 -3.94
N GLU A 72 -5.31 3.30 -2.91
CA GLU A 72 -5.18 4.25 -1.79
C GLU A 72 -3.85 4.05 -1.04
N ARG A 73 -3.50 2.80 -0.70
CA ARG A 73 -2.21 2.50 -0.05
C ARG A 73 -1.02 2.87 -0.93
N HIS A 74 -1.09 2.54 -2.21
CA HIS A 74 -0.07 2.88 -3.19
C HIS A 74 0.12 4.41 -3.25
N ASN A 75 -0.98 5.15 -3.33
CA ASN A 75 -0.97 6.61 -3.39
C ASN A 75 -0.45 7.24 -2.10
N LYS A 76 -0.69 6.65 -0.92
CA LYS A 76 -0.09 7.11 0.35
C LYS A 76 1.44 7.01 0.34
N VAL A 77 2.00 5.94 -0.22
CA VAL A 77 3.46 5.80 -0.35
C VAL A 77 4.01 6.83 -1.33
N ALA A 78 3.38 6.99 -2.49
CA ALA A 78 3.79 7.98 -3.47
C ALA A 78 3.62 9.42 -2.94
N ALA A 79 2.61 9.69 -2.10
CA ALA A 79 2.42 11.00 -1.46
C ALA A 79 3.57 11.32 -0.48
N ALA A 80 4.07 10.33 0.26
CA ALA A 80 5.24 10.51 1.10
C ALA A 80 6.48 10.90 0.28
N LEU A 81 6.67 10.26 -0.88
CA LEU A 81 7.75 10.60 -1.81
C LEU A 81 7.56 12.02 -2.38
N HIS A 82 6.35 12.37 -2.81
CA HIS A 82 6.04 13.71 -3.30
C HIS A 82 6.38 14.79 -2.28
N LEU A 83 5.99 14.61 -1.01
CA LEU A 83 6.30 15.54 0.07
C LEU A 83 7.82 15.76 0.20
N GLU A 84 8.60 14.69 0.13
CA GLU A 84 10.06 14.78 0.25
C GLU A 84 10.72 15.45 -0.96
N ILE A 85 10.20 15.21 -2.16
CA ILE A 85 10.65 15.91 -3.37
C ILE A 85 10.33 17.41 -3.26
N CYS A 86 9.13 17.79 -2.83
CA CYS A 86 8.78 19.20 -2.60
C CYS A 86 9.75 19.86 -1.62
N ARG A 87 10.06 19.21 -0.50
CA ARG A 87 11.03 19.70 0.48
C ARG A 87 12.41 19.89 -0.12
N HIS A 88 12.88 18.93 -0.89
CA HIS A 88 14.20 19.00 -1.55
C HIS A 88 14.33 20.24 -2.43
N TYR A 89 13.25 20.61 -3.14
CA TYR A 89 13.21 21.78 -4.02
C TYR A 89 12.67 23.06 -3.35
N GLY A 90 12.43 23.04 -2.03
CA GLY A 90 11.92 24.20 -1.29
C GLY A 90 10.50 24.62 -1.67
N ILE A 91 9.70 23.71 -2.26
CA ILE A 91 8.30 23.95 -2.60
C ILE A 91 7.46 23.86 -1.31
N PRO A 92 6.72 24.92 -0.95
CA PRO A 92 5.88 24.90 0.25
C PRO A 92 4.79 23.82 0.17
N THR A 93 4.62 23.06 1.25
CA THR A 93 3.51 22.10 1.42
C THR A 93 2.72 22.44 2.67
N ALA A 94 1.40 22.26 2.62
CA ALA A 94 0.52 22.55 3.76
C ALA A 94 0.78 21.61 4.96
N GLU A 95 1.14 20.36 4.66
CA GLU A 95 1.32 19.31 5.66
C GLU A 95 2.80 18.97 5.87
N GLN A 96 3.17 18.73 7.12
CA GLN A 96 4.53 18.29 7.49
C GLN A 96 4.62 16.77 7.65
N HIS A 97 3.49 16.08 7.70
CA HIS A 97 3.45 14.65 7.94
C HIS A 97 3.08 13.89 6.67
N PRO A 98 3.89 12.89 6.24
CA PRO A 98 3.62 12.13 5.02
C PRO A 98 2.23 11.50 4.93
N TRP A 99 1.64 11.11 6.07
CA TRP A 99 0.31 10.48 6.11
C TRP A 99 -0.87 11.45 6.01
N LEU A 100 -0.64 12.75 6.15
CA LEU A 100 -1.64 13.80 5.94
C LEU A 100 -1.47 14.51 4.59
N HIS A 101 -0.28 14.38 3.98
CA HIS A 101 0.06 15.05 2.73
C HIS A 101 -0.87 14.65 1.59
N ARG A 102 -1.43 15.67 0.93
CA ARG A 102 -2.20 15.52 -0.29
C ARG A 102 -1.40 16.16 -1.43
N PRO A 103 -0.84 15.36 -2.34
CA PRO A 103 -0.12 15.87 -3.50
C PRO A 103 -0.98 16.82 -4.33
N GLU A 104 -0.39 17.94 -4.73
CA GLU A 104 -1.01 18.78 -5.76
C GLU A 104 -0.76 18.14 -7.12
N THR A 105 -1.70 18.32 -8.04
CA THR A 105 -1.58 17.76 -9.39
C THR A 105 -0.33 18.28 -10.09
N VAL A 106 -0.02 19.57 -9.93
CA VAL A 106 1.17 20.20 -10.53
C VAL A 106 1.84 21.11 -9.50
N ASN A 107 3.12 20.89 -9.24
CA ASN A 107 3.98 21.86 -8.56
C ASN A 107 5.08 22.31 -9.51
N GLU A 108 5.19 23.61 -9.75
CA GLU A 108 6.12 24.19 -10.72
C GLU A 108 6.87 25.37 -10.13
N THR A 109 8.17 25.39 -10.40
CA THR A 109 9.10 26.47 -10.10
C THR A 109 9.94 26.72 -11.35
N ASP A 110 10.79 27.75 -11.34
CA ASP A 110 11.67 28.05 -12.48
C ASP A 110 12.65 26.90 -12.81
N GLY A 111 12.94 26.01 -11.86
CA GLY A 111 13.92 24.92 -12.02
C GLY A 111 13.36 23.51 -12.01
N VAL A 112 12.13 23.29 -11.56
CA VAL A 112 11.52 21.96 -11.48
C VAL A 112 10.01 21.99 -11.68
N LYS A 113 9.49 20.94 -12.34
CA LYS A 113 8.07 20.64 -12.47
C LYS A 113 7.80 19.23 -11.97
N ILE A 114 6.98 19.13 -10.93
CA ILE A 114 6.52 17.87 -10.33
C ILE A 114 5.09 17.63 -10.80
N LEU A 115 4.83 16.45 -11.36
CA LEU A 115 3.54 16.06 -11.90
C LEU A 115 3.02 14.86 -11.11
N TRP A 116 1.82 14.97 -10.56
CA TRP A 116 1.13 13.90 -9.85
C TRP A 116 -0.04 13.37 -10.68
N ASP A 117 -0.11 12.04 -10.82
CA ASP A 117 -1.19 11.33 -11.53
C ASP A 117 -1.35 11.76 -13.01
N PHE A 118 -0.22 12.07 -13.65
CA PHE A 118 -0.16 12.35 -15.09
C PHE A 118 0.22 11.12 -15.88
N GLU A 119 -0.43 10.95 -17.03
CA GLU A 119 -0.05 9.95 -18.02
C GLU A 119 1.31 10.32 -18.63
N VAL A 120 2.26 9.40 -18.55
CA VAL A 120 3.52 9.51 -19.27
C VAL A 120 3.34 8.86 -20.64
N ARG A 121 3.41 9.66 -21.70
CA ARG A 121 3.44 9.12 -23.07
C ARG A 121 4.76 8.38 -23.27
N THR A 122 4.65 7.09 -23.52
CA THR A 122 5.80 6.25 -23.87
C THR A 122 5.70 5.86 -25.35
N ASP A 123 6.85 5.59 -25.97
CA ASP A 123 6.99 5.12 -27.36
C ASP A 123 6.46 3.69 -27.57
N LYS A 124 6.19 2.98 -26.46
CA LYS A 124 5.71 1.60 -26.45
C LYS A 124 4.33 1.51 -25.81
N VAL A 125 3.39 0.93 -26.52
CA VAL A 125 2.08 0.59 -25.96
C VAL A 125 2.27 -0.56 -24.97
N ILE A 126 2.07 -0.29 -23.68
CA ILE A 126 2.02 -1.32 -22.65
C ILE A 126 0.57 -1.80 -22.57
N THR A 127 0.30 -2.99 -23.09
CA THR A 127 -0.99 -3.65 -22.88
C THR A 127 -1.11 -4.13 -21.45
N ALA A 128 -2.13 -3.68 -20.72
CA ALA A 128 -2.52 -4.28 -19.45
C ALA A 128 -2.86 -5.77 -19.69
N ARG A 129 -2.26 -6.66 -18.89
CA ARG A 129 -2.52 -8.11 -18.93
C ARG A 129 -3.56 -8.49 -17.88
#